data_AF-A0A8J4CAC3-F1
#
_entry.id   AF-A0A8J4CAC3-F1
#
_cell.length_a   1.000
_cell.length_b   1.000
_cell.length_c   1.000
_cell.angle_alpha   90.00
_cell.angle_beta   90.00
_cell.angle_gamma   90.00
#
_symmetry.space_group_name_H-M   'P 1'
#
loop_
_entity.id
_entity.type
_entity.pdbx_description
1 polymer ?
#
loop_
_entity_poly.entity_id
_entity_poly.type
_entity_poly.pdbx_seq_one_letter_code
_entity_poly.pdbx_strand_id
1 'polypeptide(L)'
;MGATFFSVDTPLAIKRRMDEGRTGDLEDILKRWQLWIPPKNDQALQQGGLFMFKGDRTVLTHYDKATGAHADLDQLMDIASKLAVTPADCNAQCELPPPPPL
;
A
#
# COMPACT_ATOMS: atom_id res chain seq x y z
N MET A 1 18.63 27.74 -2.66
CA MET A 1 17.81 27.49 -3.87
C MET A 1 17.64 25.99 -4.00
N GLY A 2 16.40 25.52 -4.14
CA GLY A 2 16.06 24.10 -4.05
C GLY A 2 16.60 23.30 -5.24
N ALA A 3 17.30 22.21 -4.96
CA ALA A 3 17.65 21.20 -5.94
C ALA A 3 16.34 20.50 -6.37
N THR A 4 15.71 20.99 -7.43
CA THR A 4 14.58 20.31 -8.05
C THR A 4 15.09 19.13 -8.87
N PHE A 5 14.27 18.09 -9.02
CA PHE A 5 14.60 16.84 -9.74
C PHE A 5 15.12 17.04 -11.17
N PHE A 6 14.90 18.24 -11.75
CA PHE A 6 15.28 18.60 -13.11
C PHE A 6 16.54 19.47 -13.20
N SER A 7 17.17 19.77 -12.07
CA SER A 7 18.43 20.53 -12.03
C SER A 7 19.63 19.62 -12.32
N VAL A 8 20.66 20.17 -12.95
CA VAL A 8 21.95 19.46 -13.16
C VAL A 8 22.63 19.13 -11.82
N ASP A 9 22.33 19.90 -10.77
CA ASP A 9 22.86 19.66 -9.43
C ASP A 9 22.36 18.32 -8.85
N THR A 10 21.19 17.84 -9.26
CA THR A 10 20.61 16.57 -8.78
C THR A 10 21.45 15.34 -9.15
N PRO A 11 21.77 15.06 -10.44
CA PRO A 11 22.64 13.95 -10.79
C PRO A 11 24.07 14.14 -10.24
N LEU A 12 24.58 15.38 -10.16
CA LEU A 12 25.90 15.66 -9.61
C LEU A 12 25.98 15.43 -8.09
N ALA A 13 24.90 15.67 -7.35
CA ALA A 13 24.83 15.38 -5.91
C ALA A 13 24.88 13.87 -5.63
N ILE A 14 24.21 13.06 -6.46
CA ILE A 14 24.28 11.59 -6.37
C ILE A 14 25.70 11.11 -6.66
N LYS A 15 26.31 11.60 -7.75
CA LYS A 15 27.71 11.27 -8.08
C LYS A 15 28.66 11.61 -6.95
N ARG A 16 28.55 12.82 -6.38
CA ARG A 16 29.37 13.26 -5.25
C ARG A 16 29.21 12.34 -4.04
N ARG A 17 27.99 11.93 -3.73
CA ARG A 17 27.71 10.99 -2.64
C ARG A 17 28.38 9.63 -2.86
N MET A 18 28.40 9.14 -4.11
CA MET A 18 29.09 7.91 -4.49
C MET A 18 30.62 8.06 -4.36
N ASP A 19 31.18 9.15 -4.88
CA ASP A 19 32.62 9.45 -4.80
C ASP A 19 33.10 9.56 -3.34
N GLU A 20 32.26 10.06 -2.44
CA GLU A 20 32.52 10.18 -1.00
C GLU A 20 32.27 8.88 -0.22
N GLY A 21 31.85 7.79 -0.87
CA GLY A 21 31.60 6.49 -0.23
C GLY A 21 30.41 6.47 0.73
N ARG A 22 29.50 7.45 0.66
CA ARG A 22 28.33 7.58 1.56
C ARG A 22 27.11 6.81 1.03
N THR A 23 27.31 5.58 0.55
CA THR A 23 26.28 4.75 -0.12
C THR A 23 25.84 3.52 0.67
N GLY A 24 26.43 3.25 1.84
CA GLY A 24 26.14 2.02 2.59
C GLY A 24 24.66 1.85 3.00
N ASP A 25 23.97 2.96 3.26
CA ASP A 25 22.52 2.98 3.51
C ASP A 25 21.70 2.64 2.26
N LEU A 26 22.12 3.17 1.10
CA LEU A 26 21.52 2.84 -0.18
C LEU A 26 21.70 1.36 -0.53
N GLU A 27 22.89 0.80 -0.30
CA GLU A 27 23.18 -0.62 -0.52
C GLU A 27 22.33 -1.53 0.39
N ASP A 28 22.13 -1.15 1.65
CA ASP A 28 21.28 -1.91 2.58
C ASP A 28 19.80 -1.90 2.16
N ILE A 29 19.32 -0.76 1.67
CA ILE A 29 17.95 -0.61 1.16
C ILE A 29 17.77 -1.41 -0.14
N LEU A 30 18.71 -1.32 -1.08
CA LEU A 30 18.62 -2.01 -2.37
C LEU A 30 18.57 -3.54 -2.24
N LYS A 31 19.19 -4.11 -1.20
CA LYS A 31 19.11 -5.57 -0.92
C LYS A 31 17.69 -6.03 -0.57
N ARG A 32 16.89 -5.16 0.05
CA ARG A 32 15.53 -5.46 0.50
C ARG A 32 14.47 -4.96 -0.47
N TRP A 33 14.84 -4.05 -1.36
CA TRP A 33 13.93 -3.49 -2.34
C TRP A 33 13.75 -4.44 -3.52
N GLN A 34 12.53 -4.94 -3.71
CA GLN A 34 12.17 -5.71 -4.90
C GLN A 34 11.74 -4.74 -6.00
N LEU A 35 12.63 -4.50 -6.96
CA LEU A 35 12.32 -3.68 -8.12
C LEU A 35 11.23 -4.38 -8.95
N TRP A 36 10.02 -3.82 -8.92
CA TRP A 36 8.92 -4.21 -9.79
C TRP A 36 8.76 -3.16 -10.88
N ILE A 37 9.18 -3.50 -12.11
CA ILE A 37 8.94 -2.67 -13.29
C ILE A 37 7.62 -3.15 -13.89
N PRO A 38 6.54 -2.36 -13.80
CA PRO A 38 5.28 -2.78 -14.37
C PRO A 38 5.40 -2.88 -15.91
N PRO A 39 4.83 -3.93 -16.54
CA PRO A 39 4.83 -4.09 -17.99
C PRO A 39 4.19 -2.92 -18.75
N LYS A 40 3.34 -2.12 -18.08
CA LYS A 40 2.69 -0.93 -18.62
C LYS A 40 2.75 0.22 -17.61
N ASN A 41 2.96 1.45 -18.09
CA ASN A 41 3.17 2.63 -17.22
C ASN A 41 1.95 3.01 -16.37
N ASP A 42 0.74 2.70 -16.84
CA ASP A 42 -0.53 2.91 -16.11
C ASP A 42 -0.64 2.03 -14.85
N GLN A 43 0.02 0.86 -14.85
CA GLN A 43 0.12 -0.03 -13.70
C GLN A 43 1.12 0.46 -12.64
N ALA A 44 1.80 1.60 -12.81
CA ALA A 44 2.60 2.18 -11.73
C ALA A 44 1.74 2.98 -10.72
N LEU A 45 0.51 3.35 -11.11
CA LEU A 45 -0.31 4.35 -10.40
C LEU A 45 -1.33 3.77 -9.43
N GLN A 46 -1.49 2.45 -9.37
CA GLN A 46 -2.44 1.80 -8.46
C GLN A 46 -1.72 0.91 -7.44
N GLN A 47 -1.21 1.53 -6.39
CA GLN A 47 -0.81 0.79 -5.18
C GLN A 47 -2.03 0.72 -4.27
N GLY A 48 -2.57 -0.49 -4.12
CA GLY A 48 -3.78 -0.76 -3.35
C GLY A 48 -3.49 -1.38 -1.99
N GLY A 49 -4.56 -1.83 -1.36
CA GLY A 49 -4.53 -2.55 -0.10
C GLY A 49 -5.95 -2.75 0.40
N LEU A 50 -6.10 -3.65 1.36
CA LEU A 50 -7.38 -3.97 1.97
C LEU A 50 -7.26 -3.94 3.49
N PHE A 51 -8.25 -3.33 4.12
CA PHE A 51 -8.46 -3.38 5.56
C PHE A 51 -9.84 -3.95 5.83
N MET A 52 -9.92 -4.93 6.72
CA MET A 52 -11.19 -5.49 7.20
C MET A 52 -11.38 -5.09 8.66
N PHE A 53 -12.58 -4.65 9.00
CA PHE A 53 -12.93 -4.19 10.34
C PHE A 53 -14.12 -5.00 10.90
N LYS A 54 -14.12 -5.20 12.22
CA LYS A 54 -15.27 -5.66 12.98
C LYS A 54 -15.52 -4.66 14.11
N GLY A 55 -16.52 -3.81 13.93
CA GLY A 55 -16.72 -2.64 14.80
C GLY A 55 -15.51 -1.70 14.73
N ASP A 56 -14.90 -1.42 15.87
CA ASP A 56 -13.72 -0.56 16.03
C ASP A 56 -12.38 -1.30 15.87
N ARG A 57 -12.39 -2.61 15.64
CA ARG A 57 -11.17 -3.42 15.53
C ARG A 57 -10.85 -3.78 14.09
N THR A 58 -9.61 -3.54 13.69
CA THR A 58 -9.04 -4.10 12.45
C THR A 58 -8.76 -5.60 12.64
N VAL A 59 -9.34 -6.43 11.78
CA VAL A 59 -9.23 -7.90 11.84
C VAL A 59 -8.34 -8.48 10.76
N LEU A 60 -8.13 -7.74 9.66
CA LEU A 60 -7.19 -8.10 8.59
C LEU A 60 -6.61 -6.83 7.95
N THR A 61 -5.33 -6.88 7.64
CA THR A 61 -4.65 -5.88 6.81
C THR A 61 -3.88 -6.59 5.71
N HIS A 62 -4.12 -6.20 4.47
CA HIS A 62 -3.37 -6.63 3.31
C HIS A 62 -2.85 -5.39 2.57
N TYR A 63 -1.56 -5.38 2.28
CA TYR A 63 -0.94 -4.31 1.51
C TYR A 63 -0.49 -4.92 0.18
N ASP A 64 -0.95 -4.34 -0.93
CA ASP A 64 -0.59 -4.83 -2.25
C ASP A 64 0.90 -4.54 -2.46
N LYS A 65 1.72 -5.60 -2.63
CA LYS A 65 3.17 -5.45 -2.84
C LYS A 65 3.51 -4.78 -4.17
N ALA A 66 2.59 -4.87 -5.12
CA ALA A 66 2.66 -4.28 -6.44
C ALA A 66 1.25 -4.10 -6.97
N THR A 67 1.09 -3.31 -8.02
CA THR A 67 -0.19 -3.13 -8.68
C THR A 67 -0.78 -4.44 -9.18
N GLY A 68 -2.04 -4.70 -8.83
CA GLY A 68 -2.74 -5.94 -9.14
C GLY A 68 -2.48 -7.10 -8.15
N ALA A 69 -1.62 -6.91 -7.14
CA ALA A 69 -1.37 -7.90 -6.09
C ALA A 69 -2.45 -7.87 -4.99
N HIS A 70 -3.71 -7.87 -5.40
CA HIS A 70 -4.87 -7.78 -4.53
C HIS A 70 -4.94 -8.95 -3.54
N ALA A 71 -5.61 -8.72 -2.42
CA ALA A 71 -5.95 -9.79 -1.47
C ALA A 71 -6.81 -10.86 -2.16
N ASP A 72 -6.58 -12.13 -1.81
CA ASP A 72 -7.33 -13.26 -2.34
C ASP A 72 -8.79 -13.24 -1.87
N LEU A 73 -9.74 -13.20 -2.81
CA LEU A 73 -11.15 -13.02 -2.49
C LEU A 73 -11.72 -14.17 -1.65
N ASP A 74 -11.35 -15.41 -1.96
CA ASP A 74 -11.87 -16.58 -1.25
C ASP A 74 -11.38 -16.58 0.21
N GLN A 75 -10.12 -16.24 0.44
CA GLN A 75 -9.57 -16.05 1.78
C GLN A 75 -10.31 -14.94 2.55
N LEU A 76 -10.64 -13.82 1.89
CA LEU A 76 -11.40 -12.74 2.52
C LEU A 76 -12.80 -13.19 2.93
N MET A 77 -13.49 -13.91 2.05
CA MET A 77 -14.85 -14.40 2.31
C MET A 77 -14.86 -15.45 3.42
N ASP A 78 -13.85 -16.33 3.49
CA ASP A 78 -13.71 -17.29 4.58
C ASP A 78 -13.52 -16.58 5.93
N ILE A 79 -12.62 -15.60 6.02
CA ILE A 79 -12.40 -14.81 7.25
C ILE A 79 -13.68 -14.05 7.63
N ALA A 80 -14.33 -13.40 6.66
CA ALA A 80 -15.57 -12.66 6.89
C ALA A 80 -16.68 -13.58 7.42
N SER A 81 -16.83 -14.77 6.84
CA SER A 81 -17.86 -15.74 7.26
C SER A 81 -17.68 -16.23 8.70
N LYS A 82 -16.43 -16.40 9.14
CA LYS A 82 -16.09 -16.79 10.51
C LYS A 82 -16.31 -15.66 11.52
N LEU A 83 -16.19 -14.42 11.07
CA LEU A 83 -16.38 -13.23 11.90
C LEU A 83 -17.82 -12.73 11.92
N ALA A 84 -18.62 -13.14 10.94
CA ALA A 84 -20.02 -12.83 10.82
C ALA A 84 -20.75 -13.38 12.06
N VAL A 85 -21.28 -12.46 12.86
CA VAL A 85 -22.33 -12.79 13.82
C VAL A 85 -23.61 -12.60 13.05
N THR A 86 -24.39 -13.66 12.81
CA THR A 86 -25.73 -13.51 12.25
C THR A 86 -26.57 -12.75 13.28
N PRO A 87 -26.97 -11.50 13.03
CA PRO A 87 -28.01 -10.87 13.83
C PRO A 87 -29.29 -11.69 13.62
N ALA A 88 -30.06 -11.94 14.68
CA ALA A 88 -31.34 -12.64 14.55
C ALA A 88 -32.33 -11.92 13.61
N ASP A 89 -32.11 -10.62 13.35
CA ASP A 89 -32.83 -9.79 12.39
C ASP A 89 -31.86 -8.89 11.61
N CYS A 90 -31.47 -9.31 10.40
CA CYS A 90 -30.63 -8.55 9.46
C CYS A 90 -31.37 -7.39 8.73
N ASN A 91 -32.58 -7.02 9.16
CA ASN A 91 -33.42 -6.12 8.37
C ASN A 91 -33.21 -4.62 8.64
N ALA A 92 -32.41 -4.21 9.64
CA ALA A 92 -32.27 -2.79 10.01
C ALA A 92 -30.86 -2.30 10.38
N GLN A 93 -29.84 -3.16 10.43
CA GLN A 93 -28.52 -2.81 11.00
C GLN A 93 -27.31 -3.18 10.13
N CYS A 94 -27.53 -3.64 8.90
CA CYS A 94 -26.44 -4.04 8.01
C CYS A 94 -25.88 -2.90 7.15
N GLU A 95 -26.54 -1.73 7.10
CA GLU A 95 -26.02 -0.56 6.40
C GLU A 95 -25.08 0.23 7.32
N LEU A 96 -23.87 0.49 6.83
CA LEU A 96 -22.97 1.44 7.49
C LEU A 96 -23.67 2.80 7.59
N PRO A 97 -23.62 3.49 8.73
CA PRO A 97 -24.24 4.81 8.86
C PRO A 97 -23.69 5.75 7.77
N PRO A 98 -24.54 6.63 7.21
CA PRO A 98 -24.09 7.55 6.18
C PRO A 98 -22.94 8.42 6.71
N PRO A 99 -21.96 8.78 5.86
CA PRO A 99 -20.87 9.65 6.28
C PRO A 99 -21.40 11.00 6.77
N PRO A 100 -20.72 11.65 7.74
CA PRO A 100 -21.13 12.96 8.23
C PRO A 100 -21.09 14.01 7.10
N PRO A 101 -21.97 15.03 7.13
CA PRO A 101 -21.98 16.09 6.12
C PRO A 101 -20.66 16.88 6.16
N LEU A 102 -20.18 17.25 4.96
CA LEU A 102 -18.99 18.09 4.74
C LEU A 102 -19.16 19.50 5.32
#